data_AF-K1TD43-F1
#
_entry.id   AF-K1TD43-F1
#
_cell.length_a   1.000
_cell.length_b   1.000
_cell.length_c   1.000
_cell.angle_alpha   90.00
_cell.angle_beta   90.00
_cell.angle_gamma   90.00
#
_symmetry.space_group_name_H-M   'P 1'
#
loop_
_entity.id
_entity.type
_entity.pdbx_description
1 polymer ?
#
loop_
_entity_poly.entity_id
_entity_poly.type
_entity_poly.pdbx_seq_one_letter_code
_entity_poly.pdbx_strand_id
1 'polypeptide(L)'
;IPWEGLGSETSPYLISTAEDLYNLSYYVNTKLMATTGVYFEMTDNIDLSDYDNWTPIGSDRNQFDGVFDGDGYVIDNLTSLRGGLFGTVCQNAVIKNVGVASGEIGKENTYTSFLGGIAKWSNGADFINCWNGADIYGSGYMGGIVGTVRDGGKSNITGCYNVGSLYASSGHTGGIVGHLDTTRRDTSVEVTIDNCYNLGSINGIYSLGGIVGQAQDGHTIVNCYNAGKITSSSDGQAGAIAGSLTNDNRVQECY
;
A
#
# COMPACT_ATOMS: atom_id res chain seq x y z
N ILE A 1 5.02 3.27 26.50
CA ILE A 1 5.40 2.54 25.29
C ILE A 1 5.52 1.09 25.70
N PRO A 2 4.82 0.14 25.04
CA PRO A 2 4.68 -1.24 25.53
C PRO A 2 5.74 -2.20 24.97
N TRP A 3 6.46 -1.83 23.90
CA TRP A 3 7.44 -2.71 23.25
C TRP A 3 8.80 -2.71 23.93
N GLU A 4 9.51 -3.82 23.78
CA GLU A 4 10.94 -3.89 24.02
C GLU A 4 11.72 -3.09 22.96
N GLY A 5 12.89 -2.57 23.32
CA GLY A 5 13.72 -1.71 22.48
C GLY A 5 13.61 -0.22 22.79
N LEU A 6 14.36 0.60 22.05
CA LEU A 6 14.41 2.06 22.24
C LEU A 6 13.79 2.84 21.07
N GLY A 7 13.34 2.15 20.02
CA GLY A 7 12.82 2.76 18.80
C GLY A 7 13.90 3.42 17.95
N SER A 8 15.17 3.10 18.16
CA SER A 8 16.29 3.59 17.34
C SER A 8 16.69 2.54 16.31
N GLU A 9 17.44 2.94 15.27
CA GLU A 9 17.92 2.02 14.22
C GLU A 9 18.67 0.79 14.78
N THR A 10 19.49 0.95 15.82
CA THR A 10 20.25 -0.16 16.45
C THR A 10 19.51 -0.85 17.60
N SER A 11 18.29 -0.40 17.93
CA SER A 11 17.44 -0.97 18.98
C SER A 11 15.98 -0.62 18.66
N PRO A 12 15.42 -1.23 17.60
CA PRO A 12 14.05 -0.96 17.17
C PRO A 12 13.05 -1.43 18.23
N TYR A 13 11.83 -0.89 18.18
CA TYR A 13 10.72 -1.47 18.93
C TYR A 13 10.31 -2.80 18.31
N LEU A 14 10.35 -3.87 19.11
CA LEU A 14 10.07 -5.22 18.63
C LEU A 14 8.57 -5.51 18.60
N ILE A 15 8.10 -6.03 17.46
CA ILE A 15 6.71 -6.42 17.24
C ILE A 15 6.68 -7.94 17.06
N SER A 16 6.15 -8.66 18.04
CA SER A 16 6.15 -10.13 18.07
C SER A 16 4.75 -10.73 18.06
N THR A 17 3.73 -9.96 18.43
CA THR A 17 2.36 -10.43 18.59
C THR A 17 1.34 -9.53 17.91
N ALA A 18 0.12 -10.04 17.74
CA ALA A 18 -1.01 -9.26 17.29
C ALA A 18 -1.32 -8.07 18.23
N GLU A 19 -1.13 -8.25 19.53
CA GLU A 19 -1.28 -7.19 20.52
C GLU A 19 -0.21 -6.09 20.36
N ASP A 20 1.05 -6.46 20.09
CA ASP A 20 2.12 -5.48 19.81
C ASP A 20 1.79 -4.63 18.59
N LEU A 21 1.33 -5.25 17.51
CA LEU A 21 0.96 -4.57 16.28
C LEU A 21 -0.27 -3.68 16.50
N TYR A 22 -1.29 -4.19 17.19
CA TYR A 22 -2.47 -3.42 17.57
C TYR A 22 -2.11 -2.19 18.41
N ASN A 23 -1.21 -2.36 19.37
CA ASN A 23 -0.69 -1.26 20.17
C ASN A 23 -0.04 -0.20 19.29
N LEU A 24 0.60 -0.57 18.16
CA LEU A 24 1.26 0.41 17.30
C LEU A 24 0.22 1.31 16.65
N SER A 25 -0.85 0.70 16.13
CA SER A 25 -2.01 1.44 15.65
C SER A 25 -2.61 2.34 16.74
N TYR A 26 -2.79 1.83 17.96
CA TYR A 26 -3.35 2.61 19.07
C TYR A 26 -2.46 3.81 19.47
N TYR A 27 -1.15 3.62 19.59
CA TYR A 27 -0.24 4.69 19.99
C TYR A 27 -0.10 5.76 18.92
N VAL A 28 -0.01 5.37 17.64
CA VAL A 28 0.02 6.32 16.52
C VAL A 28 -1.31 7.07 16.44
N ASN A 29 -2.44 6.37 16.39
CA ASN A 29 -3.72 7.00 16.10
C ASN A 29 -4.35 7.71 17.30
N THR A 30 -4.26 7.12 18.50
CA THR A 30 -4.95 7.60 19.70
C THR A 30 -4.05 8.38 20.63
N LYS A 31 -2.81 7.92 20.83
CA LYS A 31 -1.83 8.64 21.67
C LYS A 31 -1.05 9.71 20.92
N LEU A 32 -1.26 9.83 19.61
CA LEU A 32 -0.59 10.81 18.75
C LEU A 32 0.94 10.70 18.86
N MET A 33 1.45 9.47 18.96
CA MET A 33 2.88 9.22 18.98
C MET A 33 3.51 9.71 17.67
N ALA A 34 4.51 10.58 17.77
CA ALA A 34 5.36 10.93 16.65
C ALA A 34 6.28 9.75 16.30
N THR A 35 6.38 9.44 15.02
CA THR A 35 7.13 8.26 14.53
C THR A 35 8.32 8.62 13.65
N THR A 36 8.53 9.90 13.33
CA THR A 36 9.71 10.37 12.60
C THR A 36 10.99 9.92 13.31
N GLY A 37 11.84 9.16 12.62
CA GLY A 37 13.08 8.61 13.17
C GLY A 37 12.90 7.46 14.18
N VAL A 38 11.68 6.92 14.30
CA VAL A 38 11.38 5.76 15.15
C VAL A 38 11.36 4.49 14.31
N TYR A 39 12.00 3.43 14.81
CA TYR A 39 12.16 2.14 14.15
C TYR A 39 11.34 1.06 14.84
N PHE A 40 10.64 0.27 14.04
CA PHE A 40 9.88 -0.91 14.44
C PHE A 40 10.35 -2.11 13.62
N GLU A 41 10.48 -3.28 14.24
CA GLU A 41 10.94 -4.50 13.60
C GLU A 41 10.06 -5.68 14.05
N MET A 42 9.56 -6.45 13.09
CA MET A 42 8.87 -7.70 13.39
C MET A 42 9.88 -8.78 13.79
N THR A 43 9.49 -9.61 14.76
CA THR A 43 10.32 -10.70 15.28
C THR A 43 9.63 -12.07 15.26
N ASP A 44 8.38 -12.11 14.79
CA ASP A 44 7.61 -13.32 14.55
C ASP A 44 6.52 -13.06 13.51
N ASN A 45 5.91 -14.12 12.97
CA ASN A 45 4.68 -14.01 12.20
C ASN A 45 3.53 -13.61 13.12
N ILE A 46 2.63 -12.76 12.61
CA ILE A 46 1.53 -12.20 13.38
C ILE A 46 0.20 -12.66 12.78
N ASP A 47 -0.61 -13.36 13.57
CA ASP A 47 -1.98 -13.71 13.20
C ASP A 47 -2.98 -12.68 13.74
N LEU A 48 -3.71 -12.01 12.85
CA LEU A 48 -4.74 -11.03 13.20
C LEU A 48 -6.16 -11.62 13.28
N SER A 49 -6.33 -12.94 13.33
CA SER A 49 -7.65 -13.60 13.37
C SER A 49 -8.53 -13.18 14.55
N ASP A 50 -7.96 -12.74 15.68
CA ASP A 50 -8.68 -12.17 16.83
C ASP A 50 -9.15 -10.71 16.62
N TYR A 51 -8.80 -10.09 15.49
CA TYR A 51 -9.09 -8.69 15.15
C TYR A 51 -9.99 -8.59 13.91
N ASP A 52 -11.29 -8.81 14.09
CA ASP A 52 -12.32 -8.80 13.02
C ASP A 52 -12.35 -7.54 12.13
N ASN A 53 -11.82 -6.42 12.62
CA ASN A 53 -11.73 -5.17 11.86
C ASN A 53 -10.54 -4.34 12.32
N TRP A 54 -9.41 -4.61 11.69
CA TRP A 54 -8.16 -3.89 11.86
C TRP A 54 -8.33 -2.38 11.70
N THR A 55 -7.74 -1.64 12.64
CA THR A 55 -7.58 -0.19 12.53
C THR A 55 -6.20 0.10 11.93
N PRO A 56 -6.10 0.63 10.71
CA PRO A 56 -4.83 0.87 10.05
C PRO A 56 -3.89 1.76 10.86
N ILE A 57 -2.58 1.48 10.82
CA ILE A 57 -1.56 2.29 11.49
C ILE A 57 -1.41 3.62 10.74
N GLY A 58 -1.53 4.73 11.45
CA GLY A 58 -1.55 6.05 10.85
C GLY A 58 -2.92 6.43 10.29
N SER A 59 -3.23 7.72 10.37
CA SER A 59 -4.50 8.31 9.94
C SER A 59 -4.27 9.70 9.38
N ASP A 60 -5.31 10.28 8.77
CA ASP A 60 -5.27 11.67 8.29
C ASP A 60 -4.98 12.68 9.42
N ARG A 61 -5.25 12.31 10.68
CA ARG A 61 -4.96 13.12 11.87
C ARG A 61 -3.52 12.98 12.37
N ASN A 62 -2.97 11.76 12.34
CA ASN A 62 -1.60 11.48 12.74
C ASN A 62 -1.04 10.38 11.84
N GLN A 63 -0.18 10.78 10.91
CA GLN A 63 0.37 9.90 9.89
C GLN A 63 1.53 9.10 10.47
N PHE A 64 1.77 7.92 9.92
CA PHE A 64 2.98 7.16 10.24
C PHE A 64 4.15 7.68 9.41
N ASP A 65 5.27 7.95 10.06
CA ASP A 65 6.46 8.60 9.47
C ASP A 65 7.76 7.92 9.95
N GLY A 66 7.66 6.68 10.43
CA GLY A 66 8.77 5.89 10.95
C GLY A 66 9.21 4.78 10.01
N VAL A 67 10.15 3.96 10.47
CA VAL A 67 10.60 2.76 9.76
C VAL A 67 9.87 1.56 10.33
N PHE A 68 9.23 0.77 9.47
CA PHE A 68 8.65 -0.52 9.83
C PHE A 68 9.29 -1.61 8.98
N ASP A 69 10.09 -2.47 9.62
CA ASP A 69 10.73 -3.62 9.00
C ASP A 69 9.98 -4.89 9.37
N GLY A 70 9.46 -5.62 8.38
CA GLY A 70 8.84 -6.92 8.59
C GLY A 70 9.85 -8.05 8.78
N ASP A 71 11.15 -7.83 8.53
CA ASP A 71 12.24 -8.81 8.66
C ASP A 71 11.97 -10.18 7.99
N GLY A 72 11.10 -10.19 6.98
CA GLY A 72 10.70 -11.41 6.27
C GLY A 72 9.59 -12.23 6.94
N TYR A 73 9.09 -11.80 8.10
CA TYR A 73 7.88 -12.35 8.72
C TYR A 73 6.62 -11.85 8.02
N VAL A 74 5.49 -12.51 8.28
CA VAL A 74 4.20 -12.21 7.66
C VAL A 74 3.11 -11.86 8.68
N ILE A 75 2.15 -11.07 8.22
CA ILE A 75 0.92 -10.75 8.93
C ILE A 75 -0.22 -11.51 8.25
N ASP A 76 -0.87 -12.40 8.96
CA ASP A 76 -1.96 -13.24 8.45
C ASP A 76 -3.33 -12.74 8.91
N ASN A 77 -4.37 -13.09 8.16
CA ASN A 77 -5.78 -12.78 8.48
C ASN A 77 -6.10 -11.28 8.66
N LEU A 78 -5.46 -10.40 7.89
CA LEU A 78 -5.71 -8.95 7.96
C LEU A 78 -7.09 -8.58 7.38
N THR A 79 -8.06 -8.34 8.26
CA THR A 79 -9.40 -7.87 7.85
C THR A 79 -9.59 -6.40 8.20
N SER A 80 -9.95 -5.53 7.24
CA SER A 80 -10.20 -4.11 7.53
C SER A 80 -11.16 -3.45 6.56
N LEU A 81 -12.07 -2.61 7.03
CA LEU A 81 -12.95 -1.81 6.17
C LEU A 81 -12.34 -0.48 5.69
N ARG A 82 -11.14 -0.11 6.14
CA ARG A 82 -10.65 1.28 6.06
C ARG A 82 -9.34 1.45 5.29
N GLY A 83 -8.59 0.38 5.07
CA GLY A 83 -7.26 0.38 4.45
C GLY A 83 -6.52 -0.92 4.79
N GLY A 84 -5.33 -1.11 4.23
CA GLY A 84 -4.46 -2.22 4.60
C GLY A 84 -3.82 -2.03 5.97
N LEU A 85 -2.61 -2.56 6.13
CA LEU A 85 -1.87 -2.49 7.39
C LEU A 85 -1.73 -1.04 7.89
N PHE A 86 -1.39 -0.13 6.98
CA PHE A 86 -1.25 1.30 7.21
C PHE A 86 -2.39 2.11 6.58
N GLY A 87 -2.82 3.14 7.29
CA GLY A 87 -3.80 4.11 6.81
C GLY A 87 -3.12 5.18 5.98
N THR A 88 -2.45 6.12 6.66
CA THR A 88 -1.73 7.22 6.01
C THR A 88 -0.28 7.25 6.46
N VAL A 89 0.63 7.21 5.49
CA VAL A 89 2.10 7.27 5.70
C VAL A 89 2.69 8.52 5.04
N CYS A 90 3.82 9.03 5.52
CA CYS A 90 4.42 10.29 5.06
C CYS A 90 5.89 10.14 4.62
N GLN A 91 6.54 11.24 4.25
CA GLN A 91 7.77 11.24 3.44
C GLN A 91 8.97 10.54 4.08
N ASN A 92 9.04 10.43 5.42
CA ASN A 92 10.17 9.78 6.08
C ASN A 92 9.85 8.31 6.40
N ALA A 93 8.62 7.86 6.12
CA ALA A 93 8.26 6.48 6.35
C ALA A 93 8.98 5.55 5.36
N VAL A 94 9.55 4.48 5.91
CA VAL A 94 10.10 3.37 5.13
C VAL A 94 9.40 2.11 5.60
N ILE A 95 8.62 1.50 4.72
CA ILE A 95 7.96 0.23 4.97
C ILE A 95 8.70 -0.82 4.17
N LYS A 96 9.37 -1.76 4.84
CA LYS A 96 10.20 -2.74 4.17
C LYS A 96 9.98 -4.16 4.67
N ASN A 97 10.14 -5.12 3.77
CA ASN A 97 10.04 -6.56 4.04
C ASN A 97 8.71 -6.97 4.71
N VAL A 98 7.62 -6.25 4.45
CA VAL A 98 6.30 -6.51 5.03
C VAL A 98 5.47 -7.37 4.09
N GLY A 99 5.03 -8.54 4.58
CA GLY A 99 4.08 -9.39 3.89
C GLY A 99 2.72 -9.43 4.59
N VAL A 100 1.64 -9.09 3.88
CA VAL A 100 0.28 -9.45 4.30
C VAL A 100 -0.08 -10.76 3.62
N ALA A 101 -0.10 -11.87 4.37
CA ALA A 101 -0.24 -13.21 3.83
C ALA A 101 -1.66 -13.53 3.36
N SER A 102 -2.67 -13.13 4.14
CA SER A 102 -4.08 -13.31 3.79
C SER A 102 -4.95 -12.28 4.48
N GLY A 103 -6.22 -12.23 4.09
CA GLY A 103 -7.22 -11.36 4.68
C GLY A 103 -8.20 -10.79 3.66
N GLU A 104 -9.03 -9.86 4.12
CA GLU A 104 -10.02 -9.14 3.31
C GLU A 104 -9.97 -7.65 3.65
N ILE A 105 -9.62 -6.83 2.65
CA ILE A 105 -9.54 -5.38 2.80
C ILE A 105 -10.67 -4.71 2.01
N GLY A 106 -11.44 -3.88 2.70
CA GLY A 106 -12.70 -3.35 2.21
C GLY A 106 -13.80 -4.39 2.29
N LYS A 107 -14.87 -4.21 1.51
CA LYS A 107 -16.00 -5.13 1.48
C LYS A 107 -16.79 -5.01 0.19
N GLU A 108 -17.28 -6.13 -0.32
CA GLU A 108 -18.24 -6.12 -1.43
C GLU A 108 -19.41 -5.18 -1.16
N ASN A 109 -19.90 -4.53 -2.23
CA ASN A 109 -21.04 -3.63 -2.19
C ASN A 109 -20.89 -2.43 -1.24
N THR A 110 -19.66 -2.08 -0.84
CA THR A 110 -19.34 -0.89 -0.03
C THR A 110 -18.46 0.06 -0.83
N TYR A 111 -18.79 1.36 -0.80
CA TYR A 111 -18.04 2.40 -1.50
C TYR A 111 -16.86 2.93 -0.68
N THR A 112 -15.91 2.05 -0.33
CA THR A 112 -14.65 2.48 0.29
C THR A 112 -13.64 2.80 -0.80
N SER A 113 -12.95 3.95 -0.68
CA SER A 113 -11.96 4.41 -1.63
C SER A 113 -10.55 4.48 -1.06
N PHE A 114 -9.55 4.51 -1.95
CA PHE A 114 -8.11 4.62 -1.65
C PHE A 114 -7.51 3.36 -1.01
N LEU A 115 -8.06 2.17 -1.24
CA LEU A 115 -7.59 0.97 -0.55
C LEU A 115 -6.26 0.48 -1.13
N GLY A 116 -5.30 0.20 -0.25
CA GLY A 116 -4.06 -0.49 -0.56
C GLY A 116 -3.85 -1.65 0.41
N GLY A 117 -3.28 -2.76 -0.05
CA GLY A 117 -3.00 -3.93 0.81
C GLY A 117 -2.03 -3.65 1.94
N ILE A 118 -1.02 -2.80 1.67
CA ILE A 118 -0.04 -2.35 2.66
C ILE A 118 -0.40 -0.97 3.19
N ALA A 119 -0.65 0.01 2.32
CA ALA A 119 -1.00 1.36 2.73
C ALA A 119 -2.16 1.94 1.92
N LYS A 120 -3.15 2.52 2.59
CA LYS A 120 -4.23 3.24 1.91
C LYS A 120 -3.71 4.49 1.20
N TRP A 121 -2.91 5.31 1.89
CA TRP A 121 -2.44 6.60 1.38
C TRP A 121 -0.96 6.83 1.72
N SER A 122 -0.17 7.28 0.74
CA SER A 122 1.22 7.68 0.92
C SER A 122 1.46 9.13 0.52
N ASN A 123 2.07 9.91 1.42
CA ASN A 123 2.64 11.23 1.13
C ASN A 123 4.17 11.12 1.01
N GLY A 124 4.65 10.30 0.07
CA GLY A 124 6.08 10.18 -0.26
C GLY A 124 6.87 9.11 0.49
N ALA A 125 6.21 8.10 1.07
CA ALA A 125 6.89 6.99 1.74
C ALA A 125 7.54 6.01 0.75
N ASP A 126 8.61 5.35 1.19
CA ASP A 126 9.25 4.24 0.47
C ASP A 126 8.63 2.90 0.87
N PHE A 127 8.38 2.04 -0.13
CA PHE A 127 7.90 0.68 0.03
C PHE A 127 8.89 -0.29 -0.61
N ILE A 128 9.50 -1.18 0.17
CA ILE A 128 10.63 -2.00 -0.28
C ILE A 128 10.38 -3.47 0.06
N ASN A 129 10.33 -4.36 -0.93
CA ASN A 129 10.09 -5.80 -0.73
C ASN A 129 8.79 -6.11 0.03
N CYS A 130 7.74 -5.32 -0.21
CA CYS A 130 6.45 -5.50 0.44
C CYS A 130 5.48 -6.27 -0.45
N TRP A 131 4.59 -7.05 0.14
CA TRP A 131 3.63 -7.82 -0.65
C TRP A 131 2.28 -8.03 0.00
N ASN A 132 1.26 -8.17 -0.86
CA ASN A 132 -0.12 -8.39 -0.45
C ASN A 132 -0.70 -9.67 -1.03
N GLY A 133 -1.21 -10.52 -0.14
CA GLY A 133 -2.03 -11.69 -0.44
C GLY A 133 -3.49 -11.56 -0.02
N ALA A 134 -3.87 -10.48 0.67
CA ALA A 134 -5.27 -10.22 1.00
C ALA A 134 -6.08 -9.79 -0.22
N ASP A 135 -7.32 -10.24 -0.32
CA ASP A 135 -8.24 -9.76 -1.34
C ASP A 135 -8.72 -8.36 -0.99
N ILE A 136 -8.88 -7.49 -1.99
CA ILE A 136 -9.27 -6.09 -1.80
C ILE A 136 -10.56 -5.78 -2.56
N TYR A 137 -11.56 -5.27 -1.86
CA TYR A 137 -12.87 -4.89 -2.37
C TYR A 137 -13.14 -3.40 -2.15
N GLY A 138 -13.37 -2.64 -3.22
CA GLY A 138 -13.60 -1.20 -3.05
C GLY A 138 -14.03 -0.45 -4.31
N SER A 139 -13.67 0.83 -4.32
CA SER A 139 -14.03 1.83 -5.34
C SER A 139 -12.95 2.92 -5.40
N GLY A 140 -13.06 3.85 -6.36
CA GLY A 140 -12.11 4.97 -6.44
C GLY A 140 -10.70 4.49 -6.80
N TYR A 141 -9.69 4.84 -5.99
CA TYR A 141 -8.32 4.39 -6.23
C TYR A 141 -8.01 3.12 -5.41
N MET A 142 -7.50 2.08 -6.06
CA MET A 142 -7.16 0.82 -5.41
C MET A 142 -5.82 0.25 -5.89
N GLY A 143 -4.96 -0.15 -4.97
CA GLY A 143 -3.68 -0.81 -5.27
C GLY A 143 -3.51 -2.10 -4.48
N GLY A 144 -2.81 -3.09 -5.01
CA GLY A 144 -2.41 -4.24 -4.19
C GLY A 144 -1.46 -3.85 -3.06
N ILE A 145 -0.59 -2.85 -3.27
CA ILE A 145 0.34 -2.33 -2.25
C ILE A 145 -0.15 -1.00 -1.70
N VAL A 146 -0.30 0.01 -2.57
CA VAL A 146 -0.66 1.38 -2.18
C VAL A 146 -1.91 1.84 -2.90
N GLY A 147 -2.91 2.32 -2.17
CA GLY A 147 -4.13 2.86 -2.77
C GLY A 147 -3.85 4.11 -3.62
N THR A 148 -3.23 5.11 -3.01
CA THR A 148 -2.78 6.32 -3.71
C THR A 148 -1.48 6.86 -3.13
N VAL A 149 -0.63 7.38 -4.02
CA VAL A 149 0.50 8.24 -3.64
C VAL A 149 0.16 9.66 -4.05
N ARG A 150 0.26 10.58 -3.09
CA ARG A 150 -0.04 11.99 -3.29
C ARG A 150 0.79 12.79 -2.31
N ASP A 151 1.40 13.88 -2.76
CA ASP A 151 2.30 14.74 -1.99
C ASP A 151 3.60 14.02 -1.54
N GLY A 152 4.54 14.76 -0.93
CA GLY A 152 5.74 14.18 -0.31
C GLY A 152 7.02 14.08 -1.14
N GLY A 153 7.03 14.52 -2.40
CA GLY A 153 8.26 14.55 -3.20
C GLY A 153 8.54 13.25 -3.93
N LYS A 154 9.82 12.87 -3.94
CA LYS A 154 10.32 11.64 -4.57
C LYS A 154 10.13 10.47 -3.64
N SER A 155 9.62 9.35 -4.14
CA SER A 155 9.54 8.10 -3.37
C SER A 155 9.65 6.87 -4.27
N ASN A 156 9.94 5.73 -3.65
CA ASN A 156 10.21 4.47 -4.32
C ASN A 156 9.23 3.38 -3.88
N ILE A 157 8.77 2.60 -4.85
CA ILE A 157 8.06 1.34 -4.62
C ILE A 157 8.87 0.28 -5.35
N THR A 158 9.63 -0.51 -4.61
CA THR A 158 10.67 -1.38 -5.17
C THR A 158 10.57 -2.81 -4.66
N GLY A 159 10.63 -3.79 -5.56
CA GLY A 159 10.60 -5.21 -5.17
C GLY A 159 9.25 -5.66 -4.60
N CYS A 160 8.19 -4.88 -4.82
CA CYS A 160 6.87 -5.14 -4.23
C CYS A 160 5.98 -5.98 -5.15
N TYR A 161 5.10 -6.79 -4.57
CA TYR A 161 4.20 -7.61 -5.39
C TYR A 161 2.83 -7.88 -4.79
N ASN A 162 1.86 -8.10 -5.67
CA ASN A 162 0.50 -8.44 -5.28
C ASN A 162 0.10 -9.82 -5.82
N VAL A 163 -0.42 -10.67 -4.93
CA VAL A 163 -1.05 -11.96 -5.29
C VAL A 163 -2.53 -12.00 -4.92
N GLY A 164 -3.01 -11.11 -4.05
CA GLY A 164 -4.43 -10.97 -3.71
C GLY A 164 -5.26 -10.43 -4.87
N SER A 165 -6.52 -10.84 -4.96
CA SER A 165 -7.43 -10.36 -6.01
C SER A 165 -8.02 -9.00 -5.67
N LEU A 166 -8.16 -8.15 -6.69
CA LEU A 166 -8.71 -6.80 -6.59
C LEU A 166 -10.09 -6.75 -7.24
N TYR A 167 -11.08 -6.25 -6.52
CA TYR A 167 -12.47 -6.11 -6.94
C TYR A 167 -12.93 -4.66 -6.79
N ALA A 168 -12.85 -3.90 -7.88
CA ALA A 168 -13.15 -2.48 -7.90
C ALA A 168 -14.48 -2.17 -8.60
N SER A 169 -15.43 -1.64 -7.85
CA SER A 169 -16.74 -1.23 -8.37
C SER A 169 -16.71 0.07 -9.19
N SER A 170 -15.65 0.88 -9.07
CA SER A 170 -15.42 2.09 -9.88
C SER A 170 -13.98 2.58 -9.72
N GLY A 171 -13.55 3.51 -10.59
CA GLY A 171 -12.30 4.25 -10.47
C GLY A 171 -11.06 3.57 -11.08
N HIS A 172 -9.89 3.80 -10.51
CA HIS A 172 -8.59 3.40 -11.05
C HIS A 172 -7.96 2.34 -10.16
N THR A 173 -7.59 1.21 -10.74
CA THR A 173 -7.08 0.05 -10.00
C THR A 173 -5.78 -0.43 -10.61
N GLY A 174 -4.73 -0.46 -9.80
CA GLY A 174 -3.43 -1.01 -10.16
C GLY A 174 -3.13 -2.26 -9.35
N GLY A 175 -2.45 -3.25 -9.93
CA GLY A 175 -1.97 -4.38 -9.15
C GLY A 175 -0.98 -3.97 -8.05
N ILE A 176 -0.22 -2.89 -8.24
CA ILE A 176 0.69 -2.33 -7.23
C ILE A 176 0.14 -1.01 -6.65
N VAL A 177 -0.13 -0.03 -7.51
CA VAL A 177 -0.60 1.30 -7.10
C VAL A 177 -1.88 1.71 -7.82
N GLY A 178 -2.89 2.15 -7.07
CA GLY A 178 -4.14 2.64 -7.68
C GLY A 178 -3.96 3.94 -8.45
N HIS A 179 -3.38 4.95 -7.80
CA HIS A 179 -3.26 6.29 -8.35
C HIS A 179 -1.98 7.00 -7.89
N LEU A 180 -1.29 7.61 -8.85
CA LEU A 180 -0.18 8.53 -8.62
C LEU A 180 -0.65 9.93 -9.00
N ASP A 181 -0.81 10.82 -8.00
CA ASP A 181 -1.42 12.16 -8.17
C ASP A 181 -0.35 13.27 -8.28
N THR A 182 -0.42 14.06 -9.35
CA THR A 182 0.31 15.31 -9.57
C THR A 182 -0.58 16.51 -9.94
N THR A 183 -1.91 16.33 -9.98
CA THR A 183 -2.86 17.32 -10.54
C THR A 183 -3.12 18.54 -9.66
N ARG A 184 -2.54 18.64 -8.46
CA ARG A 184 -2.71 19.80 -7.58
C ARG A 184 -1.55 20.78 -7.73
N ARG A 185 -1.89 22.06 -7.86
CA ARG A 185 -0.90 23.15 -7.86
C ARG A 185 0.00 23.01 -6.63
N ASP A 186 1.30 23.15 -6.84
CA ASP A 186 2.35 23.10 -5.82
C ASP A 186 2.64 21.71 -5.22
N THR A 187 2.15 20.63 -5.83
CA THR A 187 2.56 19.26 -5.50
C THR A 187 3.68 18.80 -6.44
N SER A 188 4.81 18.35 -5.88
CA SER A 188 5.86 17.66 -6.62
C SER A 188 5.86 16.23 -6.13
N VAL A 189 5.35 15.31 -6.94
CA VAL A 189 5.36 13.88 -6.67
C VAL A 189 6.05 13.20 -7.84
N GLU A 190 7.09 12.44 -7.56
CA GLU A 190 7.83 11.68 -8.56
C GLU A 190 8.08 10.28 -7.98
N VAL A 191 7.23 9.32 -8.35
CA VAL A 191 7.35 7.94 -7.89
C VAL A 191 8.14 7.12 -8.89
N THR A 192 9.10 6.35 -8.39
CA THR A 192 9.72 5.25 -9.14
C THR A 192 9.15 3.93 -8.67
N ILE A 193 8.46 3.23 -9.57
CA ILE A 193 8.02 1.85 -9.37
C ILE A 193 9.00 0.96 -10.13
N ASP A 194 9.78 0.16 -9.39
CA ASP A 194 10.87 -0.64 -9.93
C ASP A 194 10.79 -2.09 -9.45
N ASN A 195 11.02 -3.04 -10.35
CA ASN A 195 11.08 -4.47 -10.02
C ASN A 195 9.83 -4.96 -9.25
N CYS A 196 8.65 -4.49 -9.66
CA CYS A 196 7.38 -4.83 -9.02
C CYS A 196 6.51 -5.68 -9.93
N TYR A 197 5.65 -6.53 -9.36
CA TYR A 197 4.78 -7.37 -10.19
C TYR A 197 3.43 -7.71 -9.59
N ASN A 198 2.47 -7.96 -10.48
CA ASN A 198 1.13 -8.41 -10.09
C ASN A 198 0.84 -9.80 -10.63
N LEU A 199 0.45 -10.71 -9.73
CA LEU A 199 -0.09 -12.03 -10.04
C LEU A 199 -1.59 -12.12 -9.72
N GLY A 200 -2.09 -11.26 -8.83
CA GLY A 200 -3.49 -11.21 -8.43
C GLY A 200 -4.42 -10.81 -9.57
N SER A 201 -5.64 -11.33 -9.57
CA SER A 201 -6.64 -10.92 -10.58
C SER A 201 -7.13 -9.50 -10.32
N ILE A 202 -7.38 -8.72 -11.36
CA ILE A 202 -7.95 -7.38 -11.26
C ILE A 202 -9.29 -7.37 -11.97
N ASN A 203 -10.36 -7.14 -11.22
CA ASN A 203 -11.73 -7.11 -11.71
C ASN A 203 -12.31 -5.72 -11.44
N GLY A 204 -12.63 -4.94 -12.47
CA GLY A 204 -13.19 -3.61 -12.26
C GLY A 204 -13.84 -3.00 -13.49
N ILE A 205 -14.08 -1.68 -13.45
CA ILE A 205 -14.96 -1.01 -14.43
C ILE A 205 -14.26 0.08 -15.27
N TYR A 206 -13.39 0.91 -14.70
CA TYR A 206 -12.96 2.18 -15.34
C TYR A 206 -11.53 2.17 -15.90
N SER A 207 -10.50 2.20 -15.04
CA SER A 207 -9.09 2.22 -15.48
C SER A 207 -8.30 1.17 -14.71
N LEU A 208 -7.95 0.08 -15.39
CA LEU A 208 -7.29 -1.06 -14.78
C LEU A 208 -5.88 -1.19 -15.36
N GLY A 209 -4.87 -1.15 -14.49
CA GLY A 209 -3.48 -1.42 -14.86
C GLY A 209 -2.95 -2.61 -14.08
N GLY A 210 -2.17 -3.47 -14.72
CA GLY A 210 -1.52 -4.57 -13.99
C GLY A 210 -0.55 -4.07 -12.92
N ILE A 211 0.08 -2.91 -13.10
CA ILE A 211 0.96 -2.27 -12.12
C ILE A 211 0.32 -1.00 -11.55
N VAL A 212 -0.06 -0.06 -12.43
CA VAL A 212 -0.60 1.26 -12.02
C VAL A 212 -1.99 1.50 -12.60
N GLY A 213 -2.98 1.83 -11.76
CA GLY A 213 -4.32 2.17 -12.25
C GLY A 213 -4.32 3.44 -13.09
N GLN A 214 -3.82 4.54 -12.50
CA GLN A 214 -3.54 5.79 -13.20
C GLN A 214 -2.25 6.42 -12.70
N ALA A 215 -1.39 6.80 -13.64
CA ALA A 215 -0.22 7.62 -13.37
C ALA A 215 -0.43 9.01 -13.98
N GLN A 216 -0.41 10.04 -13.13
CA GLN A 216 -0.37 11.42 -13.61
C GLN A 216 1.07 11.82 -13.98
N ASP A 217 1.33 13.10 -14.24
CA ASP A 217 2.55 13.51 -14.95
C ASP A 217 3.84 13.14 -14.20
N GLY A 218 4.86 12.59 -14.90
CA GLY A 218 6.24 12.56 -14.41
C GLY A 218 6.68 11.38 -13.53
N HIS A 219 6.06 10.19 -13.64
CA HIS A 219 6.47 9.00 -12.89
C HIS A 219 7.33 8.03 -13.72
N THR A 220 8.10 7.17 -13.04
CA THR A 220 8.86 6.08 -13.70
C THR A 220 8.29 4.73 -13.28
N ILE A 221 7.97 3.89 -14.26
CA ILE A 221 7.56 2.49 -14.10
C ILE A 221 8.55 1.64 -14.90
N VAL A 222 9.38 0.86 -14.20
CA VAL A 222 10.49 0.15 -14.82
C VAL A 222 10.64 -1.26 -14.26
N ASN A 223 11.08 -2.22 -15.08
CA ASN A 223 11.29 -3.62 -14.66
C ASN A 223 10.05 -4.29 -14.03
N CYS A 224 8.85 -3.87 -14.43
CA CYS A 224 7.62 -4.37 -13.82
C CYS A 224 6.90 -5.36 -14.74
N TYR A 225 6.17 -6.32 -14.16
CA TYR A 225 5.36 -7.21 -15.00
C TYR A 225 4.01 -7.57 -14.39
N ASN A 226 3.05 -7.85 -15.26
CA ASN A 226 1.74 -8.36 -14.86
C ASN A 226 1.47 -9.73 -15.45
N ALA A 227 1.32 -10.72 -14.58
CA ALA A 227 0.83 -12.05 -14.95
C ALA A 227 -0.62 -12.31 -14.45
N GLY A 228 -1.17 -11.39 -13.65
CA GLY A 228 -2.55 -11.43 -13.20
C GLY A 228 -3.56 -11.15 -14.33
N LYS A 229 -4.70 -11.84 -14.30
CA LYS A 229 -5.78 -11.59 -15.27
C LYS A 229 -6.47 -10.25 -14.95
N ILE A 230 -6.60 -9.39 -15.96
CA ILE A 230 -7.35 -8.13 -15.86
C ILE A 230 -8.69 -8.32 -16.58
N THR A 231 -9.79 -8.07 -15.88
CA THR A 231 -11.17 -8.16 -16.39
C THR A 231 -11.87 -6.82 -16.19
N SER A 232 -12.13 -6.10 -17.28
CA SER A 232 -13.00 -4.90 -17.28
C SER A 232 -14.43 -5.29 -17.62
N SER A 233 -15.41 -4.86 -16.82
CA SER A 233 -16.85 -5.12 -17.04
C SER A 233 -17.55 -4.03 -17.87
N SER A 234 -16.83 -3.01 -18.32
CA SER A 234 -17.33 -1.98 -19.22
C SER A 234 -16.30 -1.64 -20.31
N ASP A 235 -16.62 -0.69 -21.18
CA ASP A 235 -15.70 -0.09 -22.18
C ASP A 235 -14.51 0.67 -21.54
N GLY A 236 -14.26 0.49 -20.24
CA GLY A 236 -13.12 1.01 -19.50
C GLY A 236 -11.77 0.58 -20.06
N GLN A 237 -10.76 1.38 -19.75
CA GLN A 237 -9.38 1.19 -20.21
C GLN A 237 -8.71 0.11 -19.35
N ALA A 238 -8.26 -0.97 -19.98
CA ALA A 238 -7.47 -2.01 -19.34
C ALA A 238 -6.10 -2.11 -20.03
N GLY A 239 -5.03 -1.86 -19.29
CA GLY A 239 -3.66 -1.99 -19.77
C GLY A 239 -2.86 -2.99 -18.94
N ALA A 240 -2.00 -3.77 -19.60
CA ALA A 240 -1.18 -4.77 -18.92
C ALA A 240 -0.26 -4.16 -17.85
N ILE A 241 0.24 -2.94 -18.07
CA ILE A 241 1.11 -2.23 -17.11
C ILE A 241 0.37 -1.07 -16.44
N ALA A 242 -0.19 -0.16 -17.24
CA ALA A 242 -0.90 1.01 -16.73
C ALA A 242 -2.29 1.13 -17.37
N GLY A 243 -3.30 1.49 -16.58
CA GLY A 243 -4.64 1.75 -17.09
C GLY A 243 -4.74 3.10 -17.80
N SER A 244 -4.13 4.13 -17.22
CA SER A 244 -4.09 5.48 -17.78
C SER A 244 -2.76 6.16 -17.43
N LEU A 245 -2.18 6.88 -18.40
CA LEU A 245 -0.96 7.66 -18.25
C LEU A 245 -1.18 9.06 -18.81
N THR A 246 -0.77 10.09 -18.08
CA THR A 246 -0.64 11.44 -18.62
C THR A 246 0.82 11.72 -19.02
N ASN A 247 1.23 12.98 -19.15
CA ASN A 247 2.49 13.38 -19.78
C ASN A 247 3.73 12.95 -18.96
N ASP A 248 4.89 12.91 -19.62
CA ASP A 248 6.20 12.75 -18.98
C ASP A 248 6.40 11.48 -18.11
N ASN A 249 5.46 10.54 -18.17
CA ASN A 249 5.63 9.21 -17.60
C ASN A 249 6.61 8.39 -18.43
N ARG A 250 7.48 7.64 -17.76
CA ARG A 250 8.45 6.74 -18.38
C ARG A 250 8.10 5.30 -18.03
N VAL A 251 7.72 4.51 -19.04
CA VAL A 251 7.48 3.07 -18.91
C VAL A 251 8.55 2.31 -19.71
N GLN A 252 9.37 1.50 -19.04
CA GLN A 252 10.52 0.83 -19.64
C GLN A 252 10.66 -0.59 -19.10
N GLU A 253 11.09 -1.53 -19.94
CA GLU A 253 11.43 -2.90 -19.50
C GLU A 253 10.28 -3.58 -18.72
N CYS A 254 9.03 -3.34 -19.16
CA CYS A 254 7.84 -3.89 -18.53
C CYS A 254 7.16 -4.96 -19.42
N TYR A 255 6.60 -6.00 -18.79
CA TYR A 255 6.11 -7.22 -19.46
C TYR A 255 4.68 -7.63 -19.07
#